data_AF-A0A3D0XK67-F1
#
_entry.id   AF-A0A3D0XK67-F1
#
_cell.length_a   1.000
_cell.length_b   1.000
_cell.length_c   1.000
_cell.angle_alpha   90.00
_cell.angle_beta   90.00
_cell.angle_gamma   90.00
#
_symmetry.space_group_name_H-M   'P 1'
#
loop_
_entity.id
_entity.type
_entity.pdbx_description
1 polymer ?
#
loop_
_entity_poly.entity_id
_entity_poly.type
_entity_poly.pdbx_seq_one_letter_code
_entity_poly.pdbx_strand_id
1 'polypeptide(L)'
;MKSSKSYFIPMVTLWAWAMVTTAQVAPNVLFFLVDDLGYMDVGANHPGTFYETPHIDRLAAEGMRFTHGYAANPVCSPTRYS
;
A
#
# COMPACT_ATOMS: atom_id res chain seq x y z
N MET A 1 18.36 -64.57 19.03
CA MET A 1 17.47 -64.51 17.85
C MET A 1 16.27 -63.63 18.18
N LYS A 2 16.37 -62.32 17.95
CA LYS A 2 15.23 -61.39 17.78
C LYS A 2 15.77 -60.11 17.14
N SER A 3 15.14 -59.78 16.02
CA SER A 3 15.62 -58.95 14.91
C SER A 3 15.58 -57.46 15.25
N SER A 4 16.65 -56.75 14.84
CA SER A 4 16.75 -55.29 14.81
C SER A 4 15.71 -54.73 13.83
N LYS A 5 14.76 -53.94 14.32
CA LYS A 5 13.81 -53.21 13.46
C LYS A 5 14.53 -51.99 12.86
N SER A 6 14.92 -52.11 11.60
CA SER A 6 15.45 -51.02 10.79
C SER A 6 14.32 -50.05 10.45
N TYR A 7 14.35 -48.85 11.02
CA TYR A 7 13.47 -47.75 10.62
C TYR A 7 13.99 -47.16 9.30
N PHE A 8 13.58 -47.74 8.18
CA PHE A 8 13.72 -47.10 6.86
C PHE A 8 12.66 -46.00 6.76
N ILE A 9 13.01 -44.81 7.24
CA ILE A 9 12.27 -43.58 6.93
C ILE A 9 12.45 -43.35 5.41
N PRO A 10 11.37 -43.30 4.60
CA PRO A 10 11.54 -43.04 3.18
C PRO A 10 12.06 -41.61 3.02
N MET A 11 13.34 -41.50 2.66
CA MET A 11 14.10 -40.29 2.37
C MET A 11 13.64 -39.65 1.04
N VAL A 12 12.33 -39.47 0.86
CA VAL A 12 11.72 -38.96 -0.39
C VAL A 12 10.63 -37.92 -0.10
N THR A 13 10.11 -37.81 1.12
CA THR A 13 9.07 -36.82 1.47
C THR A 13 9.61 -35.42 1.82
N LEU A 14 10.93 -35.21 1.84
CA LEU A 14 11.56 -33.92 2.18
C LEU A 14 12.00 -33.07 0.98
N TRP A 15 11.72 -33.50 -0.27
CA TRP A 15 12.19 -32.83 -1.50
C TRP A 15 11.09 -32.13 -2.31
N ALA A 16 9.95 -31.84 -1.69
CA ALA A 16 8.83 -31.17 -2.35
C ALA A 16 8.29 -29.95 -1.59
N TRP A 17 9.11 -29.31 -0.76
CA TRP A 17 8.90 -27.89 -0.45
C TRP A 17 9.27 -27.08 -1.70
N ALA A 18 8.34 -27.11 -2.66
CA ALA A 18 8.42 -26.40 -3.90
C ALA A 18 8.69 -24.93 -3.62
N MET A 19 9.76 -24.43 -4.24
CA MET A 19 10.05 -23.00 -4.30
C MET A 19 8.93 -22.32 -5.08
N VAL A 20 7.96 -21.76 -4.36
CA VAL A 20 7.03 -20.79 -4.95
C VAL A 20 7.81 -19.47 -5.08
N THR A 21 8.45 -19.29 -6.23
CA THR A 21 8.93 -17.96 -6.63
C THR A 21 7.69 -17.16 -7.03
N THR A 22 7.18 -16.35 -6.11
CA THR A 22 6.25 -15.29 -6.48
C THR A 22 7.07 -14.27 -7.28
N ALA A 23 6.85 -14.21 -8.60
CA ALA A 23 7.38 -13.10 -9.38
C ALA A 23 6.90 -11.81 -8.73
N GLN A 24 7.83 -10.98 -8.26
CA GLN A 24 7.50 -9.71 -7.63
C GLN A 24 6.88 -8.83 -8.72
N VAL A 25 5.55 -8.79 -8.77
CA VAL A 25 4.82 -7.92 -9.69
C VAL A 25 5.03 -6.50 -9.19
N ALA A 26 5.64 -5.66 -10.04
CA ALA A 26 5.74 -4.24 -9.72
C ALA A 26 4.32 -3.68 -9.56
N PRO A 27 4.03 -2.95 -8.46
CA PRO A 27 2.72 -2.33 -8.31
C PRO A 27 2.54 -1.25 -9.38
N ASN A 28 1.30 -1.09 -9.85
CA ASN A 28 0.94 0.09 -10.63
C ASN A 28 0.87 1.30 -9.70
N VAL A 29 1.50 2.41 -10.09
CA VAL A 29 1.46 3.67 -9.35
C VAL A 29 0.56 4.64 -10.09
N LEU A 30 -0.54 5.05 -9.45
CA LEU A 30 -1.43 6.09 -9.95
C LEU A 30 -1.29 7.32 -9.06
N PHE A 31 -0.86 8.43 -9.66
CA PHE A 31 -0.64 9.70 -8.96
C PHE A 31 -1.73 10.71 -9.35
N PHE A 32 -2.51 11.14 -8.35
CA PHE A 32 -3.48 12.22 -8.49
C PHE A 32 -2.88 13.52 -7.96
N LEU A 33 -2.87 14.56 -8.81
CA LEU A 33 -2.49 15.91 -8.43
C LEU A 33 -3.62 16.86 -8.82
N VAL A 34 -4.21 17.51 -7.81
CA VAL A 34 -5.32 18.46 -7.99
C VAL A 34 -4.78 19.87 -7.83
N ASP A 35 -5.06 20.75 -8.79
CA ASP A 35 -4.63 22.15 -8.73
C ASP A 35 -5.49 22.94 -7.73
N ASP A 36 -4.87 23.81 -6.95
CA ASP A 36 -5.51 24.74 -6.02
C ASP A 36 -6.54 24.14 -5.03
N LEU A 37 -6.44 22.85 -4.71
CA LEU A 37 -7.31 22.21 -3.72
C LEU A 37 -6.92 22.63 -2.29
N GLY A 38 -7.82 23.33 -1.60
CA GLY A 38 -7.61 23.74 -0.22
C GLY A 38 -7.64 22.56 0.75
N TYR A 39 -6.78 22.60 1.78
CA TYR A 39 -6.72 21.54 2.78
C TYR A 39 -8.06 21.32 3.51
N MET A 40 -8.81 22.40 3.75
CA MET A 40 -10.09 22.38 4.47
C MET A 40 -11.30 22.05 3.58
N ASP A 41 -11.09 21.85 2.27
CA ASP A 41 -12.17 21.53 1.34
C ASP A 41 -12.50 20.03 1.34
N VAL A 42 -11.63 19.19 1.90
CA VAL A 42 -11.79 17.73 1.95
C VAL A 42 -12.44 17.28 3.26
N GLY A 43 -13.50 16.48 3.18
CA GLY A 43 -14.26 15.98 4.34
C GLY A 43 -13.39 15.26 5.38
N ALA A 44 -12.46 14.42 4.94
CA ALA A 44 -11.49 13.75 5.82
C ALA A 44 -10.59 14.71 6.61
N ASN A 45 -10.37 15.93 6.13
CA ASN A 45 -9.60 16.97 6.83
C ASN A 45 -10.50 17.91 7.64
N HIS A 46 -11.70 18.18 7.14
CA HIS A 46 -12.69 19.06 7.75
C HIS A 46 -14.10 18.46 7.59
N PRO A 47 -14.58 17.67 8.57
CA PRO A 47 -15.88 17.00 8.46
C PRO A 47 -17.10 17.93 8.32
N GLY A 48 -16.94 19.21 8.66
CA GLY A 48 -17.97 20.25 8.50
C GLY A 48 -17.85 21.05 7.20
N THR A 49 -17.00 20.63 6.25
CA THR A 49 -16.89 21.28 4.94
C THR A 49 -18.22 21.23 4.19
N PHE A 50 -18.45 22.22 3.32
CA PHE A 50 -19.61 22.26 2.44
C PHE A 50 -19.54 21.20 1.33
N TYR A 51 -18.33 20.77 0.96
CA TYR A 51 -18.10 19.90 -0.20
C TYR A 51 -18.25 18.41 0.14
N GLU A 52 -18.93 17.67 -0.73
CA GLU A 52 -19.02 16.22 -0.63
C GLU A 52 -17.82 15.55 -1.30
N THR A 53 -16.97 14.86 -0.53
CA THR A 53 -15.77 14.18 -1.04
C THR A 53 -15.74 12.67 -0.76
N PRO A 54 -16.84 11.91 -0.95
CA PRO A 54 -16.98 10.55 -0.43
C PRO A 54 -15.90 9.57 -0.95
N HIS A 55 -15.40 9.77 -2.17
CA HIS A 55 -14.33 8.94 -2.73
C HIS A 55 -12.95 9.26 -2.14
N ILE A 56 -12.65 10.53 -1.86
CA ILE A 56 -11.41 10.94 -1.19
C ILE A 56 -11.47 10.50 0.28
N ASP A 57 -12.61 10.64 0.92
CA ASP A 57 -12.82 10.23 2.32
C ASP A 57 -12.62 8.73 2.50
N ARG A 58 -13.16 7.92 1.57
CA ARG A 58 -12.91 6.48 1.54
C ARG A 58 -11.43 6.16 1.34
N LEU A 59 -10.76 6.83 0.39
CA LEU A 59 -9.33 6.62 0.16
C LEU A 59 -8.49 6.96 1.40
N ALA A 60 -8.85 8.02 2.12
CA ALA A 60 -8.20 8.41 3.36
C ALA A 60 -8.44 7.40 4.50
N ALA A 61 -9.59 6.73 4.54
CA ALA A 61 -9.92 5.71 5.54
C ALA A 61 -9.29 4.34 5.27
N GLU A 62 -9.14 3.97 4.00
CA GLU A 62 -8.52 2.70 3.58
C GLU A 62 -6.98 2.77 3.51
N GLY A 63 -6.43 3.98 3.51
CA GLY A 63 -5.01 4.23 3.31
C GLY A 63 -4.33 4.94 4.48
N MET A 64 -3.27 5.68 4.15
CA MET A 64 -2.55 6.55 5.07
C MET A 64 -2.78 8.00 4.69
N ARG A 65 -2.96 8.86 5.70
CA ARG A 65 -3.15 10.30 5.50
C ARG A 65 -2.03 11.10 6.17
N PHE A 66 -1.39 11.95 5.39
CA PHE A 66 -0.35 12.87 5.86
C PHE A 66 -0.98 14.23 6.20
N THR A 67 -1.19 14.51 7.48
CA THR A 67 -1.84 15.76 7.94
C THR A 67 -0.90 16.97 8.00
N HIS A 68 0.41 16.74 7.79
CA HIS A 68 1.46 17.76 7.73
C HIS A 68 2.28 17.63 6.44
N GLY A 69 1.60 17.49 5.30
CA GLY A 69 2.22 17.45 3.97
C GLY A 69 2.17 18.82 3.30
N TYR A 70 3.26 19.58 3.38
CA TYR A 70 3.33 20.94 2.82
C TYR A 70 3.90 20.95 1.40
N ALA A 71 3.34 21.80 0.54
CA ALA A 71 3.97 22.14 -0.73
C ALA A 71 5.26 22.95 -0.48
N ALA A 72 6.28 22.73 -1.30
CA ALA A 72 7.54 23.47 -1.20
C ALA A 72 7.40 24.96 -1.59
N ASN A 73 6.34 25.30 -2.33
CA ASN A 73 6.07 26.64 -2.82
C ASN A 73 4.54 26.90 -2.87
N PRO A 74 4.06 28.15 -2.75
CA PRO A 74 2.64 28.47 -2.91
C PRO A 74 2.18 28.72 -4.35
N VAL A 75 3.03 28.58 -5.39
CA VAL A 75 2.62 28.77 -6.80
C VAL A 75 2.85 27.52 -7.66
N CYS A 76 2.04 27.36 -8.70
CA CYS A 76 1.89 26.09 -9.43
C CYS A 76 3.21 25.53 -10.00
N SER A 77 3.92 26.32 -10.80
CA SER A 77 5.13 25.87 -11.50
C SER A 77 6.26 25.39 -10.57
N PRO A 78 6.70 26.15 -9.55
CA PRO A 78 7.73 25.70 -8.63
C PRO A 78 7.26 24.56 -7.71
N THR A 79 5.96 24.48 -7.36
CA THR A 79 5.41 23.33 -6.61
C THR A 79 5.51 22.02 -7.39
N ARG A 80 5.33 22.08 -8.72
CA ARG A 80 5.34 20.90 -9.60
C ARG A 80 6.75 20.50 -10.04
N TYR A 81 7.73 21.38 -9.89
CA TYR A 81 9.12 21.12 -10.26
C TYR A 81 9.95 20.53 -9.11
N SER A 82 9.63 20.89 -7.86
CA SER A 82 10.38 20.52 -6.66
C SER A 82 10.20 19.08 -6.21
#